data_AF-A0A3N0A7C6-F1
#
_entry.id   AF-A0A3N0A7C6-F1
#
_cell.length_a   1.000
_cell.length_b   1.000
_cell.length_c   1.000
_cell.angle_alpha   90.00
_cell.angle_beta   90.00
_cell.angle_gamma   90.00
#
_symmetry.space_group_name_H-M   'P 1'
#
loop_
_entity.id
_entity.type
_entity.pdbx_description
1 polymer ?
#
loop_
_entity_poly.entity_id
_entity_poly.type
_entity_poly.pdbx_seq_one_letter_code
_entity_poly.pdbx_strand_id
1 'polypeptide(L)'
;MSRPQKPDPDEPLIPGSNHTPALAFADILGMICAAVKAWGHLKGFTFSPKSNQIFDVRKTYDCLALFQELVRGDKNFRVDRPIYLVAVTCNASAKTNDTLRDGYERIAKASNQPMIGYWKSFTKKSYLDAVTVTQFINREDAIMEGKRHGQEFILKIKPDGHFEHIETD
;
A
#
# COMPACT_ATOMS: atom_id res chain seq x y z
N MET A 1 -3.46 5.69 21.33
CA MET A 1 -3.15 5.39 19.91
C MET A 1 -3.49 6.63 19.09
N SER A 2 -2.49 7.26 18.48
CA SER A 2 -2.68 8.45 17.63
C SER A 2 -3.40 8.07 16.33
N ARG A 3 -4.30 8.93 15.83
CA ARG A 3 -5.05 8.68 14.59
C ARG A 3 -4.10 8.69 13.37
N PRO A 4 -4.29 7.80 12.38
CA PRO A 4 -3.56 7.87 11.12
C PRO A 4 -3.76 9.21 10.42
N GLN A 5 -2.70 9.74 9.82
CA GLN A 5 -2.66 11.10 9.28
C GLN A 5 -2.61 11.10 7.76
N LYS A 6 -3.06 12.20 7.15
CA LYS A 6 -2.79 12.48 5.74
C LYS A 6 -1.36 13.03 5.62
N PRO A 7 -0.65 12.77 4.51
CA PRO A 7 0.62 13.44 4.27
C PRO A 7 0.40 14.95 4.18
N ASP A 8 1.27 15.71 4.85
CA ASP A 8 1.29 17.18 4.78
C ASP A 8 2.11 17.62 3.56
N PRO A 9 1.56 18.48 2.66
CA PRO A 9 2.25 18.97 1.47
C PRO A 9 3.52 19.76 1.73
N ASP A 10 3.60 20.44 2.86
CA ASP A 10 4.69 21.33 3.20
C ASP A 10 5.66 20.68 4.20
N GLU A 11 5.21 19.67 4.93
CA GLU A 11 6.10 18.88 5.79
C GLU A 11 6.92 17.91 4.92
N PRO A 12 8.26 17.92 5.03
CA PRO A 12 9.04 16.85 4.43
C PRO A 12 8.56 15.56 5.06
N LEU A 13 8.02 14.65 4.24
CA LEU A 13 7.67 13.30 4.66
C LEU A 13 8.84 12.74 5.44
N ILE A 14 8.70 12.69 6.77
CA ILE A 14 9.66 12.09 7.66
C ILE A 14 9.54 10.62 7.30
N PRO A 15 10.51 10.05 6.55
CA PRO A 15 10.46 8.64 6.25
C PRO A 15 10.37 7.95 7.61
N GLY A 16 9.70 6.80 7.66
CA GLY A 16 10.10 5.81 8.65
C GLY A 16 11.56 5.47 8.35
N SER A 17 12.49 6.31 8.78
CA SER A 17 13.91 6.15 8.64
C SER A 17 14.19 4.89 9.40
N ASN A 18 14.43 3.82 8.66
CA ASN A 18 15.50 2.88 8.86
C ASN A 18 15.21 1.69 7.95
N HIS A 19 16.26 1.00 7.61
CA HIS A 19 16.22 -0.42 7.26
C HIS A 19 15.67 -1.30 8.41
N THR A 20 14.85 -0.74 9.33
CA THR A 20 14.16 -1.46 10.37
C THR A 20 13.23 -2.49 9.75
N PRO A 21 13.12 -3.67 10.36
CA PRO A 21 12.13 -4.66 9.98
C PRO A 21 10.72 -4.08 9.91
N ALA A 22 9.86 -4.74 9.14
CA ALA A 22 8.43 -4.47 9.19
C ALA A 22 7.90 -4.63 10.64
N LEU A 23 6.96 -3.77 11.04
CA LEU A 23 6.27 -3.91 12.31
C LEU A 23 5.45 -5.20 12.30
N ALA A 24 5.37 -5.90 13.43
CA ALA A 24 4.55 -7.11 13.53
C ALA A 24 3.06 -6.77 13.38
N PHE A 25 2.27 -7.72 12.87
CA PHE A 25 0.85 -7.48 12.63
C PHE A 25 0.09 -7.08 13.92
N ALA A 26 0.44 -7.72 15.04
CA ALA A 26 -0.15 -7.42 16.35
C ALA A 26 0.03 -5.95 16.76
N ASP A 27 1.18 -5.35 16.43
CA ASP A 27 1.50 -3.97 16.79
C ASP A 27 0.70 -2.97 15.94
N ILE A 28 0.37 -3.34 14.70
CA ILE A 28 -0.29 -2.45 13.75
C ILE A 28 -1.81 -2.68 13.68
N LEU A 29 -2.34 -3.75 14.30
CA LEU A 29 -3.76 -4.10 14.25
C LEU A 29 -4.68 -2.93 14.65
N GLY A 30 -4.36 -2.27 15.77
CA GLY A 30 -5.12 -1.12 16.24
C GLY A 30 -5.04 0.07 15.28
N MET A 31 -3.91 0.24 14.59
CA MET A 31 -3.69 1.31 13.61
C MET A 31 -4.52 1.07 12.34
N ILE A 32 -4.55 -0.17 11.84
CA ILE A 32 -5.39 -0.58 10.70
C ILE A 32 -6.87 -0.31 11.00
N CYS A 33 -7.35 -0.74 12.16
CA CYS A 33 -8.74 -0.50 12.59
C CYS A 33 -9.05 1.00 12.66
N ALA A 34 -8.13 1.81 13.19
CA ALA A 34 -8.27 3.26 13.23
C ALA A 34 -8.30 3.88 11.83
N ALA A 35 -7.44 3.40 10.91
CA ALA A 35 -7.38 3.84 9.52
C ALA A 35 -8.70 3.59 8.79
N VAL A 36 -9.22 2.36 8.84
CA VAL A 36 -10.50 2.01 8.21
C VAL A 36 -11.66 2.81 8.81
N LYS A 37 -11.67 3.01 10.14
CA LYS A 37 -12.72 3.80 10.80
C LYS A 37 -12.71 5.27 10.37
N ALA A 38 -11.54 5.88 10.25
CA ALA A 38 -11.41 7.29 9.89
C ALA A 38 -11.58 7.53 8.37
N TRP A 39 -11.04 6.63 7.55
CA TRP A 39 -10.85 6.86 6.11
C TRP A 39 -11.60 5.88 5.21
N GLY A 40 -12.35 4.93 5.77
CA GLY A 40 -13.15 3.95 5.01
C GLY A 40 -14.27 4.56 4.16
N HIS A 41 -14.55 5.85 4.30
CA HIS A 41 -15.45 6.57 3.40
C HIS A 41 -14.82 6.84 2.01
N LEU A 42 -13.49 6.87 1.90
CA LEU A 42 -12.78 7.02 0.63
C LEU A 42 -13.09 5.86 -0.32
N LYS A 43 -12.84 6.07 -1.62
CA LYS A 43 -13.03 5.01 -2.62
C LYS A 43 -11.87 3.99 -2.62
N GLY A 44 -10.71 4.40 -2.13
CA GLY A 44 -9.59 3.52 -1.83
C GLY A 44 -8.43 4.31 -1.22
N PHE A 45 -7.59 3.65 -0.43
CA PHE A 45 -6.39 4.24 0.13
C PHE A 45 -5.33 3.16 0.40
N THR A 46 -4.07 3.59 0.48
CA THR A 46 -2.97 2.80 1.02
C THR A 46 -2.58 3.34 2.38
N PHE A 47 -2.44 2.47 3.37
CA PHE A 47 -1.95 2.78 4.69
C PHE A 47 -0.53 2.26 4.84
N SER A 48 0.39 3.13 5.27
CA SER A 48 1.72 2.75 5.69
C SER A 48 1.77 2.55 7.21
N PRO A 49 2.00 1.31 7.68
CA PRO A 49 2.12 1.07 9.12
C PRO A 49 3.33 1.75 9.75
N LYS A 50 4.40 2.01 8.97
CA LYS A 50 5.64 2.61 9.48
C LYS A 50 5.49 4.11 9.76
N SER A 51 4.94 4.86 8.82
CA SER A 51 4.72 6.30 8.98
C SER A 51 3.37 6.62 9.62
N ASN A 52 2.48 5.62 9.76
CA ASN A 52 1.10 5.79 10.17
C ASN A 52 0.32 6.77 9.26
N GLN A 53 0.67 6.80 7.97
CA GLN A 53 0.07 7.69 6.97
C GLN A 53 -0.92 6.98 6.05
N ILE A 54 -1.87 7.77 5.53
CA ILE A 54 -2.94 7.32 4.63
C ILE A 54 -2.85 8.06 3.29
N PHE A 55 -2.60 7.32 2.23
CA PHE A 55 -2.47 7.81 0.87
C PHE A 55 -3.74 7.53 0.09
N ASP A 56 -4.50 8.57 -0.28
CA ASP A 56 -5.63 8.45 -1.20
C ASP A 56 -5.08 8.33 -2.62
N VAL A 57 -5.10 7.12 -3.16
CA VAL A 57 -4.50 6.79 -4.45
C VAL A 57 -5.13 7.51 -5.64
N ARG A 58 -6.22 8.27 -5.43
CA ARG A 58 -6.85 9.10 -6.46
C ARG A 58 -6.31 10.52 -6.51
N LYS A 59 -5.51 10.93 -5.52
CA LYS A 59 -4.90 12.24 -5.46
C LYS A 59 -3.45 12.12 -5.86
N THR A 60 -3.05 12.84 -6.91
CA THR A 60 -1.66 12.87 -7.39
C THR A 60 -0.67 13.22 -6.29
N TYR A 61 -1.04 14.16 -5.42
CA TYR A 61 -0.20 14.56 -4.29
C TYR A 61 0.04 13.40 -3.29
N ASP A 62 -1.02 12.71 -2.86
CA ASP A 62 -0.88 11.54 -1.98
C ASP A 62 -0.09 10.41 -2.66
N CYS A 63 -0.24 10.21 -3.97
CA CYS A 63 0.55 9.25 -4.72
C CYS A 63 2.03 9.63 -4.80
N LEU A 64 2.35 10.91 -5.01
CA LEU A 64 3.71 11.41 -4.98
C LEU A 64 4.32 11.22 -3.60
N ALA A 65 3.56 11.50 -2.54
CA ALA A 65 3.99 11.29 -1.17
C ALA A 65 4.29 9.82 -0.88
N LEU A 66 3.40 8.92 -1.29
CA LEU A 66 3.61 7.47 -1.18
C LEU A 66 4.87 7.04 -1.95
N PHE A 67 5.05 7.52 -3.18
CA PHE A 67 6.26 7.22 -3.97
C PHE A 67 7.53 7.65 -3.23
N GLN A 68 7.56 8.87 -2.71
CA GLN A 68 8.70 9.39 -1.96
C GLN A 68 8.97 8.62 -0.67
N GLU A 69 7.93 8.19 0.07
CA GLU A 69 8.08 7.34 1.25
C GLU A 69 8.79 6.03 0.89
N LEU A 70 8.30 5.35 -0.15
CA LEU A 70 8.78 4.03 -0.57
C LEU A 70 10.23 4.08 -1.04
N VAL A 71 10.57 5.04 -1.91
CA VAL A 71 11.92 5.21 -2.43
C VAL A 71 12.92 5.58 -1.33
N ARG A 72 12.53 6.43 -0.37
CA ARG A 72 13.42 6.81 0.74
C ARG A 72 13.62 5.68 1.74
N GLY A 73 12.62 4.83 1.95
CA GLY A 73 12.69 3.79 2.98
C GLY A 73 13.35 2.48 2.54
N ASP A 74 13.54 2.25 1.23
CA ASP A 74 14.14 1.02 0.71
C ASP A 74 15.05 1.29 -0.49
N LYS A 75 16.33 0.95 -0.31
CA LYS A 75 17.42 1.10 -1.29
C LYS A 75 17.22 0.32 -2.58
N ASN A 76 16.31 -0.66 -2.59
CA ASN A 76 16.00 -1.45 -3.77
C ASN A 76 15.11 -0.68 -4.76
N PHE A 77 14.47 0.40 -4.32
CA PHE A 77 13.68 1.26 -5.18
C PHE A 77 14.53 2.34 -5.84
N ARG A 78 14.37 2.47 -7.15
CA ARG A 78 15.00 3.52 -7.94
C ARG A 78 14.05 4.69 -8.14
N VAL A 79 14.56 5.90 -7.92
CA VAL A 79 13.84 7.19 -8.04
C VAL A 79 13.24 7.44 -9.43
N ASP A 80 13.80 6.83 -10.48
CA ASP A 80 13.46 7.06 -11.88
C ASP A 80 12.45 6.05 -12.44
N ARG A 81 12.01 5.08 -11.63
CA ARG A 81 11.16 3.97 -12.06
C ARG A 81 9.81 3.97 -11.35
N PRO A 82 8.73 3.56 -12.03
CA PRO A 82 7.43 3.42 -11.39
C PRO A 82 7.45 2.33 -10.32
N ILE A 83 6.60 2.50 -9.31
CA ILE A 83 6.35 1.52 -8.26
C ILE A 83 4.99 0.88 -8.47
N TYR A 84 4.89 -0.41 -8.16
CA TYR A 84 3.68 -1.19 -8.28
C TYR A 84 3.25 -1.66 -6.89
N LEU A 85 1.98 -1.41 -6.57
CA LEU A 85 1.30 -1.92 -5.38
C LEU A 85 0.44 -3.10 -5.80
N VAL A 86 0.77 -4.26 -5.26
CA VAL A 86 0.09 -5.53 -5.56
C VAL A 86 -0.52 -6.06 -4.27
N ALA A 87 -1.85 -6.13 -4.23
CA ALA A 87 -2.55 -6.80 -3.14
C ALA A 87 -2.30 -8.32 -3.23
N VAL A 88 -2.01 -8.96 -2.10
CA VAL A 88 -1.64 -10.40 -2.09
C VAL A 88 -2.70 -11.29 -1.45
N THR A 89 -3.73 -10.69 -0.84
CA THR A 89 -4.73 -11.43 -0.05
C THR A 89 -6.10 -11.56 -0.71
N CYS A 90 -6.46 -10.69 -1.67
CA CYS A 90 -7.83 -10.59 -2.20
C CYS A 90 -8.91 -10.58 -1.11
N ASN A 91 -8.62 -10.02 0.06
CA ASN A 91 -9.43 -10.13 1.25
C ASN A 91 -10.66 -9.22 1.13
N ALA A 92 -11.76 -9.79 0.65
CA ALA A 92 -13.00 -9.10 0.36
C ALA A 92 -13.82 -8.79 1.63
N SER A 93 -13.19 -8.08 2.56
CA SER A 93 -13.68 -7.67 3.87
C SER A 93 -13.16 -6.28 4.19
N ALA A 94 -13.93 -5.46 4.92
CA ALA A 94 -13.43 -4.21 5.50
C ALA A 94 -12.80 -4.41 6.90
N LYS A 95 -12.78 -5.64 7.40
CA LYS A 95 -12.30 -5.99 8.75
C LYS A 95 -10.98 -6.74 8.67
N THR A 96 -10.16 -6.52 9.69
CA THR A 96 -8.96 -7.32 9.97
C THR A 96 -9.37 -8.75 10.29
N ASN A 97 -8.73 -9.72 9.66
CA ASN A 97 -8.96 -11.15 9.84
C ASN A 97 -7.64 -11.93 9.64
N ASP A 98 -7.70 -13.25 9.80
CA ASP A 98 -6.53 -14.11 9.66
C ASP A 98 -5.93 -14.07 8.25
N THR A 99 -6.76 -13.97 7.20
CA THR A 99 -6.27 -13.82 5.82
C THR A 99 -5.39 -12.58 5.65
N LEU A 100 -5.83 -11.43 6.18
CA LEU A 100 -5.05 -10.20 6.15
C LEU A 100 -3.76 -10.34 6.98
N ARG A 101 -3.85 -10.91 8.18
CA ARG A 101 -2.69 -11.15 9.05
C ARG A 101 -1.64 -11.99 8.33
N ASP A 102 -2.04 -13.17 7.86
CA ASP A 102 -1.13 -14.15 7.28
C ASP A 102 -0.48 -13.60 5.99
N GLY A 103 -1.24 -12.87 5.18
CA GLY A 103 -0.72 -12.18 4.00
C GLY A 103 0.29 -11.07 4.33
N TYR A 104 -0.03 -10.24 5.33
CA TYR A 104 0.87 -9.18 5.79
C TYR A 104 2.17 -9.77 6.35
N GLU A 105 2.08 -10.78 7.23
CA GLU A 105 3.24 -11.44 7.83
C GLU A 105 4.10 -12.16 6.78
N ARG A 106 3.48 -12.71 5.73
CA ARG A 106 4.21 -13.28 4.60
C ARG A 106 5.04 -12.23 3.87
N ILE A 107 4.47 -11.04 3.60
CA ILE A 107 5.21 -9.94 2.97
C ILE A 107 6.32 -9.44 3.89
N ALA A 108 6.02 -9.26 5.18
CA ALA A 108 6.95 -8.76 6.20
C ALA A 108 8.24 -9.60 6.33
N LYS A 109 8.23 -10.88 5.95
CA LYS A 109 9.42 -11.75 5.92
C LYS A 109 10.41 -11.40 4.81
N ALA A 110 9.94 -10.81 3.72
CA ALA A 110 10.73 -10.51 2.53
C ALA A 110 10.87 -9.01 2.24
N SER A 111 9.99 -8.18 2.83
CA SER A 111 9.98 -6.74 2.69
C SER A 111 9.92 -6.08 4.05
N ASN A 112 10.67 -4.99 4.21
CA ASN A 112 10.61 -4.14 5.39
C ASN A 112 9.48 -3.11 5.32
N GLN A 113 8.70 -3.07 4.22
CA GLN A 113 7.63 -2.11 4.00
C GLN A 113 6.35 -2.77 3.43
N PRO A 114 5.79 -3.78 4.12
CA PRO A 114 4.44 -4.22 3.80
C PRO A 114 3.45 -3.07 4.03
N MET A 115 2.52 -2.92 3.09
CA MET A 115 1.47 -1.89 3.15
C MET A 115 0.11 -2.55 3.38
N ILE A 116 -0.88 -1.73 3.75
CA ILE A 116 -2.28 -2.15 3.81
C ILE A 116 -3.08 -1.37 2.79
N GLY A 117 -3.73 -2.06 1.86
CA GLY A 117 -4.63 -1.47 0.89
C GLY A 117 -6.07 -1.56 1.38
N TYR A 118 -6.84 -0.48 1.24
CA TYR A 118 -8.29 -0.51 1.37
C TYR A 118 -8.90 -0.08 0.04
N TRP A 119 -9.73 -0.92 -0.57
CA TRP A 119 -10.27 -0.70 -1.92
C TRP A 119 -11.76 -0.95 -1.95
N LYS A 120 -12.50 -0.18 -2.75
CA LYS A 120 -13.90 -0.46 -3.08
C LYS A 120 -14.00 -0.86 -4.54
N SER A 121 -14.58 -2.03 -4.80
CA SER A 121 -14.96 -2.44 -6.16
C SER A 121 -16.04 -1.51 -6.73
N PHE A 122 -16.28 -1.64 -8.04
CA PHE A 122 -17.41 -0.96 -8.70
C PHE A 122 -18.76 -1.34 -8.08
N THR A 123 -18.88 -2.56 -7.53
CA THR A 123 -20.05 -3.04 -6.78
C THR A 123 -20.06 -2.61 -5.30
N LYS A 124 -19.18 -1.67 -4.91
CA LYS A 124 -19.00 -1.15 -3.54
C LYS A 124 -18.56 -2.19 -2.50
N LYS A 125 -18.15 -3.37 -2.92
CA LYS A 125 -17.54 -4.37 -2.02
C LYS A 125 -16.20 -3.83 -1.54
N SER A 126 -15.97 -3.87 -0.24
CA SER A 126 -14.73 -3.40 0.36
C SER A 126 -13.72 -4.54 0.46
N TYR A 127 -12.48 -4.21 0.18
CA TYR A 127 -11.33 -5.09 0.30
C TYR A 127 -10.32 -4.43 1.23
N LEU A 128 -9.77 -5.19 2.16
CA LEU A 128 -8.73 -4.75 3.08
C LEU A 128 -7.58 -5.74 2.95
N ASP A 129 -6.58 -5.35 2.18
CA ASP A 129 -5.55 -6.23 1.68
C ASP A 129 -4.18 -5.94 2.27
N ALA A 130 -3.40 -7.01 2.43
CA ALA A 130 -1.97 -6.86 2.56
C ALA A 130 -1.39 -6.58 1.17
N VAL A 131 -0.53 -5.56 1.08
CA VAL A 131 -0.02 -5.06 -0.19
C VAL A 131 1.50 -5.16 -0.17
N THR A 132 2.04 -5.85 -1.18
CA THR A 132 3.46 -5.82 -1.48
C THR A 132 3.75 -4.66 -2.42
N VAL A 133 4.92 -4.06 -2.26
CA VAL A 133 5.39 -2.93 -3.05
C VAL A 133 6.65 -3.36 -3.78
N THR A 134 6.73 -3.10 -5.09
CA THR A 134 7.83 -3.60 -5.91
C THR A 134 8.07 -2.73 -7.16
N GLN A 135 9.25 -2.86 -7.77
CA GLN A 135 9.55 -2.33 -9.10
C GLN A 135 9.82 -3.50 -10.04
N PHE A 136 9.19 -3.46 -11.20
CA PHE A 136 9.43 -4.43 -12.26
C PHE A 136 10.27 -3.79 -13.37
N ILE A 137 10.99 -4.63 -14.13
CA ILE A 137 11.78 -4.17 -15.28
C ILE A 137 10.83 -3.73 -16.41
N ASN A 138 9.73 -4.46 -16.59
CA ASN A 138 8.70 -4.19 -17.59
C ASN A 138 7.29 -4.28 -16.97
N ARG A 139 6.25 -3.95 -17.76
CA ARG A 139 4.86 -3.93 -17.30
C ARG A 139 4.30 -5.35 -17.17
N GLU A 140 4.75 -6.26 -18.02
CA GLU A 140 4.29 -7.63 -18.15
C GLU A 140 4.60 -8.43 -16.89
N ASP A 141 5.78 -8.26 -16.30
CA ASP A 141 6.17 -8.88 -15.03
C ASP A 141 5.25 -8.44 -13.89
N ALA A 142 4.85 -7.16 -13.88
CA ALA A 142 3.92 -6.64 -12.88
C ALA A 142 2.53 -7.28 -13.01
N ILE A 143 2.05 -7.42 -14.26
CA ILE A 143 0.78 -8.07 -14.57
C ILE A 143 0.83 -9.54 -14.14
N MET A 144 1.90 -10.26 -14.47
CA MET A 144 2.07 -11.67 -14.07
C MET A 144 2.05 -11.84 -12.54
N GLU A 145 2.70 -10.94 -11.80
CA GLU A 145 2.65 -10.98 -10.33
C GLU A 145 1.23 -10.71 -9.81
N GLY A 146 0.50 -9.76 -10.41
CA GLY A 146 -0.91 -9.52 -10.10
C GLY A 146 -1.78 -10.77 -10.31
N LYS A 147 -1.67 -11.41 -11.48
CA LYS A 147 -2.37 -12.66 -11.81
C LYS A 147 -2.06 -13.77 -10.81
N ARG A 148 -0.80 -13.90 -10.40
CA ARG A 148 -0.36 -14.91 -9.42
C ARG A 148 -1.10 -14.81 -8.09
N HIS A 149 -1.50 -13.60 -7.70
CA HIS A 149 -2.29 -13.35 -6.48
C HIS A 149 -3.80 -13.23 -6.74
N GLY A 150 -4.26 -13.51 -7.96
CA GLY A 150 -5.67 -13.42 -8.33
C GLY A 150 -6.22 -11.98 -8.31
N GLN A 151 -5.37 -10.98 -8.48
CA GLN A 151 -5.79 -9.59 -8.60
C GLN A 151 -6.29 -9.33 -10.02
N GLU A 152 -7.42 -8.65 -10.16
CA GLU A 152 -7.91 -8.12 -11.45
C GLU A 152 -7.18 -6.83 -11.87
N PHE A 153 -6.68 -6.08 -10.88
CA PHE A 153 -6.00 -4.81 -11.09
C PHE A 153 -4.79 -4.69 -10.17
N ILE A 154 -3.73 -4.07 -10.67
CA ILE A 154 -2.59 -3.59 -9.87
C ILE A 154 -2.48 -2.07 -9.99
N LEU A 155 -1.99 -1.41 -8.95
CA LEU A 155 -1.81 0.04 -8.95
C LEU A 155 -0.36 0.37 -9.26
N LYS A 156 -0.14 1.16 -10.32
CA LYS A 156 1.15 1.73 -10.68
C LYS A 156 1.20 3.19 -10.27
N ILE A 157 2.30 3.60 -9.65
CA ILE A 157 2.60 5.00 -9.30
C ILE A 157 3.91 5.40 -9.97
N LYS A 158 3.87 6.49 -10.74
CA LYS A 158 5.04 7.07 -11.41
C LYS A 158 5.78 8.05 -10.47
N PRO A 159 7.06 8.39 -10.77
CA PRO A 159 7.85 9.32 -9.95
C PRO A 159 7.26 10.71 -9.77
N ASP A 160 6.38 11.14 -10.69
CA ASP A 160 5.67 12.41 -10.66
C ASP A 160 4.32 12.33 -9.89
N GLY A 161 4.02 11.18 -9.27
CA GLY A 161 2.77 10.92 -8.55
C GLY A 161 1.58 10.54 -9.44
N HIS A 162 1.72 10.50 -10.76
CA HIS A 162 0.66 9.98 -11.61
C HIS A 162 0.43 8.49 -11.34
N PHE A 163 -0.84 8.11 -11.15
CA PHE A 163 -1.22 6.72 -10.93
C PHE A 163 -1.97 6.13 -12.14
N GLU A 164 -1.87 4.82 -12.30
CA GLU A 164 -2.56 4.04 -13.32
C GLU A 164 -3.05 2.74 -12.67
N HIS A 165 -4.33 2.40 -12.87
CA HIS A 165 -4.81 1.04 -12.60
C HIS A 165 -4.51 0.21 -13.85
N ILE A 166 -3.78 -0.88 -13.67
CA ILE A 166 -3.43 -1.79 -14.75
C ILE A 166 -4.28 -3.04 -14.57
N GLU A 167 -5.15 -3.29 -15.55
CA GLU A 167 -5.86 -4.57 -15.67
C GLU A 167 -4.84 -5.69 -15.83
N THR A 168 -5.10 -6.80 -15.14
CA THR A 168 -4.25 -7.97 -15.26
C THR A 168 -4.69 -8.86 -16.41
N ASP A 169 -5.96 -8.93 -16.77
CA ASP A 169 -6.51 -9.92 -17.72
C ASP A 169 -5.83 -9.93 -19.10
#